data_AF-A0A315QQQ4-F1
#
_entry.id   AF-A0A315QQQ4-F1
#
_cell.length_a   1.000
_cell.length_b   1.000
_cell.length_c   1.000
_cell.angle_alpha   90.00
_cell.angle_beta   90.00
_cell.angle_gamma   90.00
#
_symmetry.space_group_name_H-M   'P 1'
#
loop_
_entity.id
_entity.type
_entity.pdbx_description
1 polymer ?
#
loop_
_entity_poly.entity_id
_entity_poly.type
_entity_poly.pdbx_seq_one_letter_code
_entity_poly.pdbx_strand_id
1 'polypeptide(L)'
;MDIRNYKDSIRTLAYIILLTAVNYFIPFLSMAVMILWPVPIVYLVQKKESNAVITVIVIAALINGFLFGTVMGLMTVIGFGLVGFVIGNVIKEGLSPLKTLITAVITVIISQALIFYVSSGMLNLNYQTLLQQAVESLSSEFDQQSVEQLVTAQMSLIRMIFPALLAVSATVTGILNYYVSAWYLRRRGLNIELYKAVSSWYFPRWIVSILIVISLLLTSNPIFLNINIFMFFLAFLQGFSVLMYYLSTKGNSFLLKSFLIFLIFIFPPVPIILILLGMLDMWFNFRKQTNQPG
;
A
#
# COMPACT_ATOMS: atom_id res chain seq x y z
N MET A 1 27.72 -19.43 23.93
CA MET A 1 26.86 -18.87 22.86
C MET A 1 25.49 -18.59 23.49
N ASP A 2 25.15 -17.32 23.70
CA ASP A 2 23.98 -16.97 24.53
C ASP A 2 22.67 -17.13 23.72
N ILE A 3 21.89 -18.16 24.05
CA ILE A 3 20.61 -18.50 23.39
C ILE A 3 19.62 -17.31 23.44
N ARG A 4 19.75 -16.43 24.44
CA ARG A 4 18.94 -15.21 24.54
C ARG A 4 19.13 -14.27 23.35
N ASN A 5 20.32 -14.27 22.74
CA ASN A 5 20.61 -13.43 21.57
C ASN A 5 19.85 -13.88 20.31
N TYR A 6 19.47 -15.15 20.19
CA TYR A 6 18.78 -15.67 19.00
C TYR A 6 17.26 -15.70 19.14
N LYS A 7 16.74 -15.54 20.37
CA LYS A 7 15.31 -15.65 20.67
C LYS A 7 14.43 -14.73 19.81
N ASP A 8 14.84 -13.49 19.62
CA ASP A 8 14.08 -12.53 18.80
C ASP A 8 14.17 -12.86 17.31
N SER A 9 15.35 -13.28 16.82
CA SER A 9 15.54 -13.73 15.44
C SER A 9 14.67 -14.95 15.11
N ILE A 10 14.64 -15.95 15.99
CA ILE A 10 13.82 -17.16 15.81
C ILE A 10 12.33 -16.81 15.82
N ARG A 11 11.88 -15.93 16.72
CA ARG A 11 10.48 -15.46 16.75
C ARG A 11 10.11 -14.72 15.47
N THR A 12 10.97 -13.83 14.99
CA THR A 12 10.75 -13.11 13.73
C THR A 12 10.67 -14.07 12.55
N LEU A 13 11.56 -15.08 12.46
CA LEU A 13 11.47 -16.14 11.45
C LEU A 13 10.13 -16.87 11.51
N ALA A 14 9.72 -17.32 12.70
CA ALA A 14 8.45 -18.03 12.88
C ALA A 14 7.24 -17.18 12.45
N TYR A 15 7.21 -15.89 12.80
CA TYR A 15 6.14 -14.99 12.37
C TYR A 15 6.12 -14.78 10.85
N ILE A 16 7.30 -14.60 10.22
CA ILE A 16 7.39 -14.44 8.77
C ILE A 16 6.83 -15.68 8.06
N ILE A 17 7.27 -16.88 8.47
CA ILE A 17 6.84 -18.14 7.86
C ILE A 17 5.34 -18.36 8.08
N LEU A 18 4.83 -18.10 9.30
CA LEU A 18 3.40 -18.20 9.61
C LEU A 18 2.57 -17.26 8.73
N LEU A 19 2.95 -16.00 8.63
CA LEU A 19 2.26 -15.01 7.78
C LEU A 19 2.30 -15.42 6.30
N THR A 20 3.42 -15.98 5.85
CA THR A 20 3.57 -16.53 4.49
C THR A 20 2.58 -17.67 4.26
N ALA A 21 2.50 -18.62 5.19
CA ALA A 21 1.57 -19.74 5.12
C ALA A 21 0.12 -19.27 5.08
N VAL A 22 -0.26 -18.30 5.94
CA VAL A 22 -1.60 -17.71 5.93
C VAL A 22 -1.90 -17.07 4.57
N ASN A 23 -0.98 -16.29 4.00
CA ASN A 23 -1.17 -15.70 2.68
C ASN A 23 -1.31 -16.76 1.58
N TYR A 24 -0.52 -17.83 1.65
CA TYR A 24 -0.50 -18.89 0.65
C TYR A 24 -1.79 -19.74 0.68
N PHE A 25 -2.24 -20.16 1.86
CA PHE A 25 -3.39 -21.05 2.00
C PHE A 25 -4.73 -20.32 2.13
N ILE A 26 -4.71 -19.03 2.52
CA ILE A 26 -5.91 -18.25 2.81
C ILE A 26 -5.84 -16.93 2.02
N PRO A 27 -6.03 -16.95 0.68
CA PRO A 27 -5.82 -15.78 -0.17
C PRO A 27 -6.69 -14.56 0.20
N PHE A 28 -7.89 -14.78 0.79
CA PHE A 28 -8.76 -13.70 1.24
C PHE A 28 -8.18 -12.89 2.40
N LEU A 29 -7.18 -13.42 3.13
CA LEU A 29 -6.43 -12.70 4.17
C LEU A 29 -5.19 -11.96 3.64
N SER A 30 -4.88 -12.07 2.34
CA SER A 30 -3.68 -11.50 1.73
C SER A 30 -3.49 -10.02 2.02
N MET A 31 -4.56 -9.23 1.97
CA MET A 31 -4.51 -7.79 2.27
C MET A 31 -4.06 -7.52 3.71
N ALA A 32 -4.56 -8.29 4.68
CA ALA A 32 -4.14 -8.16 6.07
C ALA A 32 -2.67 -8.60 6.26
N VAL A 33 -2.28 -9.69 5.60
CA VAL A 33 -0.89 -10.17 5.66
C VAL A 33 0.07 -9.15 5.07
N MET A 34 -0.25 -8.54 3.92
CA MET A 34 0.57 -7.52 3.26
C MET A 34 0.93 -6.35 4.19
N ILE A 35 0.03 -5.99 5.10
CA ILE A 35 0.22 -4.92 6.08
C ILE A 35 1.04 -5.40 7.30
N LEU A 36 0.81 -6.63 7.75
CA LEU A 36 1.43 -7.19 8.96
C LEU A 36 2.83 -7.74 8.72
N TRP A 37 3.16 -8.13 7.50
CA TRP A 37 4.39 -8.83 7.16
C TRP A 37 5.68 -8.07 7.44
N PRO A 38 5.77 -6.75 7.19
CA PRO A 38 6.97 -5.98 7.51
C PRO A 38 7.21 -5.84 9.02
N VAL A 39 6.16 -5.97 9.85
CA VAL A 39 6.17 -5.62 11.28
C VAL A 39 7.20 -6.44 12.09
N PRO A 40 7.31 -7.77 11.95
CA PRO A 40 8.33 -8.57 12.64
C PRO A 40 9.77 -8.14 12.32
N ILE A 41 10.03 -7.69 11.08
CA ILE A 41 11.34 -7.20 10.65
C ILE A 41 11.60 -5.83 11.24
N VAL A 42 10.63 -4.90 11.14
CA VAL A 42 10.71 -3.57 11.75
C VAL A 42 11.06 -3.67 13.23
N TYR A 43 10.44 -4.62 13.96
CA TYR A 43 10.75 -4.90 15.35
C TYR A 43 12.17 -5.45 15.56
N LEU A 44 12.60 -6.40 14.73
CA LEU A 44 13.93 -6.99 14.83
C LEU A 44 15.04 -5.95 14.61
N VAL A 45 14.84 -4.99 13.70
CA VAL A 45 15.77 -3.87 13.45
C VAL A 45 16.01 -3.05 14.73
N GLN A 46 15.00 -2.88 15.59
CA GLN A 46 15.15 -2.16 16.86
C GLN A 46 16.01 -2.93 17.88
N LYS A 47 16.25 -4.22 17.67
CA LYS A 47 16.94 -5.11 18.63
C LYS A 47 18.29 -5.60 18.16
N LYS A 48 18.56 -5.56 16.85
CA LYS A 48 19.74 -6.16 16.23
C LYS A 48 20.44 -5.19 15.29
N GLU A 49 21.69 -5.50 14.99
CA GLU A 49 22.45 -4.85 13.92
C GLU A 49 21.92 -5.28 12.56
N SER A 50 22.13 -4.42 11.56
CA SER A 50 21.64 -4.62 10.20
C SER A 50 22.05 -5.97 9.61
N ASN A 51 23.30 -6.40 9.82
CA ASN A 51 23.81 -7.68 9.32
C ASN A 51 22.98 -8.86 9.83
N ALA A 52 22.67 -8.89 11.13
CA ALA A 52 21.87 -9.96 11.72
C ALA A 52 20.42 -9.97 11.22
N VAL A 53 19.84 -8.79 10.95
CA VAL A 53 18.49 -8.68 10.36
C VAL A 53 18.50 -9.21 8.93
N ILE A 54 19.49 -8.83 8.12
CA ILE A 54 19.64 -9.31 6.74
C ILE A 54 19.79 -10.83 6.72
N THR A 55 20.59 -11.41 7.61
CA THR A 55 20.71 -12.88 7.74
C THR A 55 19.35 -13.53 8.01
N VAL A 56 18.53 -12.95 8.91
CA VAL A 56 17.18 -13.46 9.19
C VAL A 56 16.27 -13.37 7.95
N ILE A 57 16.32 -12.28 7.20
CA ILE A 57 15.54 -12.13 5.96
C ILE A 57 15.94 -13.18 4.93
N VAL A 58 17.26 -13.40 4.74
CA VAL A 58 17.77 -14.41 3.81
C VAL A 58 17.35 -15.82 4.22
N ILE A 59 17.47 -16.17 5.50
CA ILE A 59 17.02 -17.47 6.01
C ILE A 59 15.51 -17.64 5.81
N ALA A 60 14.71 -16.61 6.10
CA ALA A 60 13.27 -16.65 5.87
C ALA A 60 12.94 -16.86 4.39
N ALA A 61 13.65 -16.17 3.49
CA ALA A 61 13.47 -16.31 2.05
C ALA A 61 13.82 -17.70 1.55
N LEU A 62 14.90 -18.31 2.04
CA LEU A 62 15.27 -19.68 1.69
C LEU A 62 14.22 -20.68 2.17
N ILE A 63 13.74 -20.55 3.41
CA ILE A 63 12.69 -21.43 3.95
C ILE A 63 11.39 -21.26 3.16
N ASN A 64 10.95 -20.03 2.93
CA ASN A 64 9.73 -19.77 2.16
C ASN A 64 9.86 -20.22 0.70
N GLY A 65 11.03 -20.04 0.10
CA GLY A 65 11.34 -20.51 -1.25
C GLY A 65 11.27 -22.04 -1.36
N PHE A 66 11.77 -22.74 -0.35
CA PHE A 66 11.70 -24.19 -0.27
C PHE A 66 10.27 -24.70 -0.02
N LEU A 67 9.52 -24.08 0.88
CA LEU A 67 8.19 -24.54 1.29
C LEU A 67 7.06 -24.14 0.32
N PHE A 68 7.12 -22.92 -0.22
CA PHE A 68 6.02 -22.31 -1.00
C PHE A 68 6.43 -21.97 -2.45
N GLY A 69 7.65 -22.33 -2.84
CA GLY A 69 8.19 -22.09 -4.18
C GLY A 69 9.03 -20.81 -4.30
N THR A 70 9.90 -20.80 -5.31
CA THR A 70 10.93 -19.76 -5.53
C THR A 70 10.37 -18.34 -5.55
N VAL A 71 9.19 -18.14 -6.14
CA VAL A 71 8.54 -16.82 -6.20
C VAL A 71 8.27 -16.29 -4.79
N MET A 72 7.77 -17.11 -3.86
CA MET A 72 7.49 -16.68 -2.48
C MET A 72 8.76 -16.37 -1.69
N GLY A 73 9.85 -17.09 -1.96
CA GLY A 73 11.17 -16.75 -1.42
C GLY A 73 11.66 -15.37 -1.88
N LEU A 74 11.48 -15.04 -3.16
CA LEU A 74 11.83 -13.72 -3.70
C LEU A 74 10.91 -12.61 -3.16
N MET A 75 9.60 -12.87 -3.06
CA MET A 75 8.66 -11.96 -2.41
C MET A 75 9.04 -11.70 -0.96
N THR A 76 9.69 -12.67 -0.30
CA THR A 76 10.18 -12.50 1.07
C THR A 76 11.28 -11.45 1.19
N VAL A 77 12.23 -11.46 0.27
CA VAL A 77 13.30 -10.46 0.25
C VAL A 77 12.79 -9.11 -0.25
N ILE A 78 12.14 -9.09 -1.41
CA ILE A 78 11.77 -7.85 -2.13
C ILE A 78 10.55 -7.18 -1.51
N GLY A 79 9.54 -7.98 -1.14
CA GLY A 79 8.28 -7.52 -0.58
C GLY A 79 8.46 -6.93 0.80
N PHE A 80 8.47 -7.80 1.80
CA PHE A 80 8.45 -7.34 3.19
C PHE A 80 9.84 -7.29 3.84
N GLY A 81 10.82 -8.04 3.33
CA GLY A 81 12.22 -7.94 3.71
C GLY A 81 12.73 -6.51 3.58
N LEU A 82 12.71 -5.99 2.36
CA LEU A 82 13.10 -4.62 2.03
C LEU A 82 12.25 -3.58 2.78
N VAL A 83 10.91 -3.69 2.69
CA VAL A 83 10.00 -2.70 3.30
C VAL A 83 10.18 -2.64 4.82
N GLY A 84 10.24 -3.79 5.50
CA GLY A 84 10.41 -3.84 6.94
C GLY A 84 11.79 -3.38 7.40
N PHE A 85 12.83 -3.72 6.62
CA PHE A 85 14.20 -3.29 6.91
C PHE A 85 14.35 -1.76 6.79
N VAL A 86 13.86 -1.17 5.70
CA VAL A 86 13.97 0.29 5.50
C VAL A 86 13.13 1.05 6.53
N ILE A 87 11.86 0.70 6.72
CA ILE A 87 11.00 1.35 7.72
C ILE A 87 11.63 1.23 9.12
N GLY A 88 12.13 0.05 9.47
CA GLY A 88 12.78 -0.19 10.76
C GLY A 88 14.01 0.70 10.99
N ASN A 89 14.88 0.84 9.98
CA ASN A 89 16.09 1.66 10.11
C ASN A 89 15.77 3.15 10.18
N VAL A 90 14.85 3.63 9.35
CA VAL A 90 14.42 5.04 9.36
C VAL A 90 13.83 5.43 10.72
N ILE A 91 13.04 4.54 11.35
CA ILE A 91 12.54 4.73 12.71
C ILE A 91 13.69 4.69 13.72
N LYS A 92 14.62 3.76 13.59
CA LYS A 92 15.77 3.59 14.49
C LYS A 92 16.72 4.79 14.46
N GLU A 93 16.86 5.44 13.32
CA GLU A 93 17.63 6.67 13.11
C GLU A 93 16.93 7.92 13.67
N GLY A 94 15.68 7.81 14.13
CA GLY A 94 14.94 8.93 14.72
C GLY A 94 14.51 9.99 13.70
N LEU A 95 14.34 9.62 12.43
CA LEU A 95 13.85 10.54 11.41
C LEU A 95 12.42 11.01 11.70
N SER A 96 12.09 12.21 11.23
CA SER A 96 10.78 12.81 11.53
C SER A 96 9.61 11.93 11.01
N PRO A 97 8.43 11.97 11.67
CA PRO A 97 7.32 11.09 11.32
C PRO A 97 6.86 11.21 9.85
N LEU A 98 6.89 12.43 9.30
CA LEU A 98 6.55 12.67 7.89
C LEU A 98 7.58 12.04 6.94
N LYS A 99 8.88 12.20 7.23
CA LYS A 99 9.94 11.58 6.42
C LYS A 99 9.80 10.06 6.44
N THR A 100 9.52 9.48 7.62
CA THR A 100 9.31 8.04 7.77
C THR A 100 8.12 7.54 6.95
N LEU A 101 6.99 8.26 6.98
CA LEU A 101 5.80 7.94 6.18
C LEU A 101 6.11 7.97 4.67
N ILE A 102 6.77 9.02 4.20
CA ILE A 102 7.13 9.17 2.78
C ILE A 102 8.10 8.07 2.35
N THR A 103 9.13 7.78 3.14
CA THR A 103 10.08 6.70 2.85
C THR A 103 9.40 5.34 2.85
N ALA A 104 8.41 5.10 3.73
CA ALA A 104 7.62 3.87 3.69
C ALA A 104 6.87 3.72 2.37
N VAL A 105 6.19 4.77 1.90
CA VAL A 105 5.48 4.78 0.60
C VAL A 105 6.44 4.54 -0.56
N ILE A 106 7.56 5.27 -0.61
CA ILE A 106 8.57 5.12 -1.67
C ILE A 106 9.13 3.69 -1.68
N THR A 107 9.43 3.13 -0.51
CA THR A 107 9.96 1.77 -0.41
C THR A 107 8.96 0.74 -0.91
N VAL A 108 7.67 0.91 -0.61
CA VAL A 108 6.62 0.02 -1.12
C VAL A 108 6.46 0.17 -2.64
N ILE A 109 6.55 1.38 -3.19
CA ILE A 109 6.54 1.60 -4.66
C ILE A 109 7.69 0.81 -5.31
N ILE A 110 8.91 0.95 -4.80
CA ILE A 110 10.09 0.24 -5.31
C ILE A 110 9.89 -1.27 -5.18
N SER A 111 9.43 -1.72 -4.01
CA SER A 111 9.17 -3.13 -3.74
C SER A 111 8.15 -3.73 -4.72
N GLN A 112 7.00 -3.08 -4.93
CA GLN A 112 5.99 -3.55 -5.87
C GLN A 112 6.47 -3.54 -7.33
N ALA A 113 7.21 -2.50 -7.74
CA ALA A 113 7.79 -2.43 -9.08
C ALA A 113 8.79 -3.57 -9.33
N LEU A 114 9.65 -3.87 -8.35
CA LEU A 114 10.59 -4.99 -8.42
C LEU A 114 9.86 -6.34 -8.44
N ILE A 115 8.83 -6.51 -7.60
CA ILE A 115 7.98 -7.71 -7.60
C ILE A 115 7.36 -7.92 -8.97
N PHE A 116 6.78 -6.87 -9.56
CA PHE A 116 6.16 -6.94 -10.87
C PHE A 116 7.18 -7.32 -11.96
N TYR A 117 8.36 -6.68 -11.95
CA TYR A 117 9.44 -6.96 -12.90
C TYR A 117 9.95 -8.40 -12.81
N VAL A 118 10.19 -8.89 -11.59
CA VAL A 118 10.65 -10.27 -11.37
C VAL A 118 9.56 -11.27 -11.75
N SER A 119 8.30 -10.99 -11.39
CA SER A 119 7.18 -11.90 -11.68
C SER A 119 6.91 -11.99 -13.18
N SER A 120 6.99 -10.89 -13.91
CA SER A 120 6.78 -10.89 -15.37
C SER A 120 7.85 -11.69 -16.11
N GLY A 121 9.11 -11.60 -15.67
CA GLY A 121 10.21 -12.39 -16.24
C GLY A 121 10.18 -13.87 -15.86
N MET A 122 9.82 -14.21 -14.61
CA MET A 122 9.84 -15.60 -14.13
C MET A 122 8.63 -16.42 -14.60
N LEU A 123 7.45 -15.82 -14.63
CA LEU A 123 6.22 -16.53 -14.96
C LEU A 123 6.00 -16.65 -16.47
N ASN A 124 6.93 -16.13 -17.32
CA ASN A 124 6.78 -16.04 -18.77
C ASN A 124 5.35 -15.65 -19.16
N LEU A 125 4.76 -14.69 -18.42
CA LEU A 125 3.38 -14.27 -18.62
C LEU A 125 3.30 -13.57 -19.97
N ASN A 126 3.07 -14.35 -21.02
CA ASN A 126 2.75 -13.81 -22.31
C ASN A 126 1.36 -13.17 -22.17
N TYR A 127 1.30 -11.87 -22.43
CA TYR A 127 0.05 -11.13 -22.46
C TYR A 127 -1.03 -11.85 -23.29
N GLN A 128 -0.60 -12.53 -24.35
CA GLN A 128 -1.45 -13.28 -25.26
C GLN A 128 -2.02 -14.55 -24.62
N THR A 129 -1.26 -15.26 -23.78
CA THR A 129 -1.77 -16.43 -23.06
C THR A 129 -2.73 -16.04 -21.94
N LEU A 130 -2.47 -14.92 -21.26
CA LEU A 130 -3.40 -14.36 -20.27
C LEU A 130 -4.72 -13.89 -20.90
N LEU A 131 -4.65 -13.22 -22.06
CA LEU A 131 -5.84 -12.87 -22.84
C LEU A 131 -6.65 -14.11 -23.18
N GLN A 132 -5.99 -15.12 -23.74
CA GLN A 132 -6.66 -16.33 -24.20
C GLN A 132 -7.35 -17.07 -23.05
N GLN A 133 -6.68 -17.22 -21.91
CA GLN A 133 -7.28 -17.81 -20.70
C GLN A 133 -8.46 -16.99 -20.17
N ALA A 134 -8.37 -15.66 -20.18
CA ALA A 134 -9.46 -14.79 -19.74
C ALA A 134 -10.68 -14.88 -20.68
N VAL A 135 -10.45 -14.95 -21.99
CA VAL A 135 -11.51 -15.13 -23.00
C VAL A 135 -12.16 -16.50 -22.84
N GLU A 136 -11.39 -17.58 -22.78
CA GLU A 136 -11.90 -18.95 -22.60
C GLU A 136 -12.73 -19.09 -21.32
N SER A 137 -12.35 -18.41 -20.24
CA SER A 137 -13.08 -18.42 -18.98
C SER A 137 -14.45 -17.74 -19.07
N LEU A 138 -14.60 -16.76 -19.97
CA LEU A 138 -15.81 -15.92 -20.10
C LEU A 138 -16.67 -16.27 -21.31
N SER A 139 -16.12 -16.96 -22.31
CA SER A 139 -16.80 -17.33 -23.56
C SER A 139 -17.72 -18.54 -23.43
N SER A 140 -17.81 -19.16 -22.24
CA SER A 140 -18.72 -20.29 -22.00
C SER A 140 -20.21 -19.92 -22.09
N GLU A 141 -20.55 -18.64 -21.91
CA GLU A 141 -21.95 -18.14 -21.90
C GLU A 141 -22.22 -17.03 -22.94
N PHE A 142 -21.19 -16.54 -23.64
CA PHE A 142 -21.27 -15.37 -24.52
C PHE A 142 -20.58 -15.61 -25.87
N ASP A 143 -20.96 -14.80 -26.87
CA ASP A 143 -20.29 -14.79 -28.17
C ASP A 143 -18.78 -14.49 -28.01
N GLN A 144 -17.95 -15.40 -28.49
CA GLN A 144 -16.50 -15.40 -28.25
C GLN A 144 -15.83 -14.13 -28.80
N GLN A 145 -16.27 -13.64 -29.97
CA GLN A 145 -15.71 -12.44 -30.60
C GLN A 145 -16.03 -11.19 -29.78
N SER A 146 -17.26 -11.08 -29.26
CA SER A 146 -17.67 -9.99 -28.38
C SER A 146 -16.90 -10.00 -27.05
N VAL A 147 -16.70 -11.19 -26.47
CA VAL A 147 -15.89 -11.37 -25.24
C VAL A 147 -14.44 -10.99 -25.49
N GLU A 148 -13.84 -11.42 -26.60
CA GLU A 148 -12.44 -11.12 -26.93
C GLU A 148 -12.21 -9.61 -27.06
N GLN A 149 -13.10 -8.90 -27.75
CA GLN A 149 -13.02 -7.44 -27.88
C GLN A 149 -13.11 -6.75 -26.52
N LEU A 150 -14.04 -7.17 -25.68
CA LEU A 150 -14.25 -6.62 -24.35
C LEU A 150 -13.04 -6.85 -23.43
N VAL A 151 -12.54 -8.09 -23.38
CA VAL A 151 -11.39 -8.47 -22.55
C VAL A 151 -10.13 -7.74 -23.02
N THR A 152 -9.90 -7.66 -24.34
CA THR A 152 -8.75 -6.95 -24.92
C THR A 152 -8.78 -5.46 -24.59
N ALA A 153 -9.96 -4.81 -24.71
CA ALA A 153 -10.12 -3.40 -24.36
C ALA A 153 -9.85 -3.16 -22.87
N GLN A 154 -10.38 -3.99 -21.97
CA GLN A 154 -10.15 -3.87 -20.53
C GLN A 154 -8.68 -4.08 -20.15
N MET A 155 -8.04 -5.11 -20.70
CA MET A 155 -6.62 -5.39 -20.45
C MET A 155 -5.71 -4.25 -20.94
N SER A 156 -6.02 -3.67 -22.10
CA SER A 156 -5.33 -2.48 -22.61
C SER A 156 -5.49 -1.28 -21.68
N LEU A 157 -6.71 -1.02 -21.19
CA LEU A 157 -6.98 0.04 -20.22
C LEU A 157 -6.22 -0.18 -18.91
N ILE A 158 -6.26 -1.39 -18.34
CA ILE A 158 -5.51 -1.74 -17.12
C ILE A 158 -4.01 -1.47 -17.34
N ARG A 159 -3.44 -1.90 -18.46
CA ARG A 159 -2.03 -1.66 -18.80
C ARG A 159 -1.72 -0.17 -18.90
N MET A 160 -2.63 0.63 -19.47
CA MET A 160 -2.49 2.07 -19.60
C MET A 160 -2.48 2.78 -18.24
N ILE A 161 -3.33 2.36 -17.29
CA ILE A 161 -3.43 2.98 -15.95
C ILE A 161 -2.62 2.27 -14.86
N PHE A 162 -1.88 1.22 -15.22
CA PHE A 162 -1.12 0.39 -14.29
C PHE A 162 -0.14 1.19 -13.41
N PRO A 163 0.61 2.19 -13.92
CA PRO A 163 1.45 3.02 -13.07
C PRO A 163 0.70 3.73 -11.93
N ALA A 164 -0.50 4.25 -12.20
CA ALA A 164 -1.34 4.87 -11.19
C ALA A 164 -1.88 3.84 -10.19
N LEU A 165 -2.30 2.67 -10.65
CA LEU A 165 -2.74 1.58 -9.75
C LEU A 165 -1.63 1.17 -8.78
N LEU A 166 -0.39 1.03 -9.27
CA LEU A 166 0.78 0.78 -8.44
C LEU A 166 1.00 1.92 -7.44
N ALA A 167 1.02 3.17 -7.88
CA ALA A 167 1.24 4.33 -7.01
C ALA A 167 0.18 4.45 -5.91
N VAL A 168 -1.10 4.28 -6.25
CA VAL A 168 -2.22 4.31 -5.30
C VAL A 168 -2.09 3.17 -4.28
N SER A 169 -1.93 1.92 -4.76
CA SER A 169 -1.85 0.76 -3.87
C SER A 169 -0.64 0.84 -2.94
N ALA A 170 0.51 1.30 -3.44
CA ALA A 170 1.72 1.47 -2.67
C ALA A 170 1.60 2.61 -1.64
N THR A 171 0.88 3.69 -1.98
CA THR A 171 0.59 4.77 -1.03
C THR A 171 -0.27 4.26 0.13
N VAL A 172 -1.38 3.56 -0.16
CA VAL A 172 -2.24 2.95 0.87
C VAL A 172 -1.43 1.98 1.73
N THR A 173 -0.70 1.07 1.10
CA THR A 173 0.08 0.03 1.80
C THR A 173 1.21 0.64 2.62
N GLY A 174 1.96 1.61 2.09
CA GLY A 174 3.05 2.29 2.79
C GLY A 174 2.55 3.05 4.02
N ILE A 175 1.42 3.76 3.90
CA ILE A 175 0.74 4.40 5.03
C ILE A 175 0.40 3.35 6.10
N LEU A 176 -0.26 2.25 5.73
CA LEU A 176 -0.69 1.23 6.68
C LEU A 176 0.52 0.53 7.33
N ASN A 177 1.54 0.17 6.55
CA ASN A 177 2.79 -0.40 7.06
C ASN A 177 3.45 0.51 8.09
N TYR A 178 3.52 1.82 7.83
CA TYR A 178 4.05 2.78 8.78
C TYR A 178 3.25 2.82 10.08
N TYR A 179 1.94 3.05 10.02
CA TYR A 179 1.11 3.19 11.22
C TYR A 179 1.03 1.89 12.03
N VAL A 180 0.88 0.74 11.37
CA VAL A 180 0.80 -0.56 12.05
C VAL A 180 2.14 -0.92 12.68
N SER A 181 3.25 -0.67 11.98
CA SER A 181 4.59 -0.90 12.54
C SER A 181 4.85 0.00 13.74
N ALA A 182 4.61 1.30 13.63
CA ALA A 182 4.82 2.24 14.72
C ALA A 182 3.89 1.96 15.92
N TRP A 183 2.63 1.59 15.68
CA TRP A 183 1.72 1.12 16.72
C TRP A 183 2.23 -0.13 17.43
N TYR A 184 2.73 -1.12 16.67
CA TYR A 184 3.25 -2.36 17.23
C TYR A 184 4.47 -2.09 18.12
N LEU A 185 5.39 -1.25 17.63
CA LEU A 185 6.58 -0.86 18.39
C LEU A 185 6.21 -0.07 19.67
N ARG A 186 5.24 0.85 19.61
CA ARG A 186 4.70 1.54 20.81
C ARG A 186 4.14 0.56 21.84
N ARG A 187 3.38 -0.44 21.40
CA ARG A 187 2.88 -1.50 22.30
C ARG A 187 3.99 -2.34 22.93
N ARG A 188 5.19 -2.35 22.36
CA ARG A 188 6.38 -3.00 22.92
C ARG A 188 7.23 -2.06 23.80
N GLY A 189 6.71 -0.89 24.15
CA GLY A 189 7.34 0.05 25.07
C GLY A 189 8.34 1.01 24.41
N LEU A 190 8.38 1.08 23.08
CA LEU A 190 9.23 2.04 22.37
C LEU A 190 8.51 3.39 22.22
N ASN A 191 9.19 4.47 22.59
CA ASN A 191 8.64 5.82 22.42
C ASN A 191 8.88 6.30 20.98
N ILE A 192 7.89 6.13 20.12
CA ILE A 192 7.96 6.52 18.70
C ILE A 192 6.98 7.62 18.44
N GLU A 193 7.40 8.69 17.79
CA GLU A 193 6.51 9.74 17.33
C GLU A 193 5.72 9.28 16.09
N LEU A 194 4.39 9.46 16.13
CA LEU A 194 3.51 9.17 15.00
C LEU A 194 3.29 10.45 14.20
N TYR A 195 3.13 10.28 12.89
CA TYR A 195 2.61 11.36 12.07
C TYR A 195 1.18 11.72 12.50
N LYS A 196 0.74 12.90 12.08
CA LYS A 196 -0.57 13.47 12.43
C LYS A 196 -1.69 12.47 12.15
N ALA A 197 -2.76 12.50 12.95
CA ALA A 197 -3.97 11.73 12.65
C ALA A 197 -4.53 12.09 11.28
N VAL A 198 -5.18 11.13 10.61
CA VAL A 198 -5.76 11.31 9.26
C VAL A 198 -6.69 12.53 9.20
N SER A 199 -7.44 12.82 10.25
CA SER A 199 -8.29 14.02 10.38
C SER A 199 -7.56 15.36 10.19
N SER A 200 -6.24 15.37 10.34
CA SER A 200 -5.38 16.56 10.28
C SER A 200 -4.44 16.55 9.07
N TRP A 201 -4.63 15.62 8.12
CA TRP A 201 -3.83 15.60 6.91
C TRP A 201 -4.24 16.72 5.96
N TYR A 202 -3.22 17.32 5.33
CA TYR A 202 -3.36 18.27 4.25
C TYR A 202 -2.36 17.96 3.16
N PHE A 203 -2.82 18.01 1.92
CA PHE A 203 -1.99 17.91 0.74
C PHE A 203 -1.75 19.30 0.11
N PRO A 204 -0.63 19.52 -0.60
CA PRO A 204 -0.30 20.82 -1.22
C PRO A 204 -1.36 21.21 -2.26
N ARG A 205 -2.16 22.24 -1.96
CA ARG A 205 -3.35 22.59 -2.75
C ARG A 205 -3.01 22.99 -4.18
N TRP A 206 -1.92 23.75 -4.38
CA TRP A 206 -1.51 24.21 -5.71
C TRP A 206 -1.05 23.04 -6.57
N ILE A 207 -0.19 22.18 -6.03
CA ILE A 207 0.35 21.03 -6.78
C ILE A 207 -0.78 20.10 -7.20
N VAL A 208 -1.66 19.72 -6.27
CA VAL A 208 -2.78 18.82 -6.57
C VAL A 208 -3.73 19.46 -7.58
N SER A 209 -4.15 20.70 -7.38
CA SER A 209 -5.12 21.36 -8.25
C SER A 209 -4.58 21.61 -9.66
N ILE A 210 -3.36 22.12 -9.79
CA ILE A 210 -2.72 22.40 -11.09
C ILE A 210 -2.54 21.10 -11.87
N LEU A 211 -2.04 20.04 -11.22
CA LEU A 211 -1.83 18.76 -11.90
C LEU A 211 -3.15 18.12 -12.31
N ILE A 212 -4.24 18.24 -11.54
CA ILE A 212 -5.58 17.81 -11.98
C ILE A 212 -5.99 18.56 -13.25
N VAL A 213 -5.91 19.90 -13.25
CA VAL A 213 -6.33 20.71 -14.40
C VAL A 213 -5.51 20.39 -15.65
N ILE A 214 -4.17 20.41 -15.54
CA ILE A 214 -3.27 20.10 -16.66
C ILE A 214 -3.53 18.69 -17.20
N SER A 215 -3.68 17.72 -16.30
CA SER A 215 -3.87 16.33 -16.72
C SER A 215 -5.22 16.06 -17.37
N LEU A 216 -6.28 16.79 -16.99
CA LEU A 216 -7.59 16.72 -17.66
C LEU A 216 -7.54 17.28 -19.10
N LEU A 217 -6.72 18.31 -19.34
CA LEU A 217 -6.53 18.89 -20.68
C LEU A 217 -5.70 17.99 -21.61
N LEU A 218 -4.91 17.07 -21.04
CA LEU A 218 -3.95 16.23 -21.77
C LEU A 218 -4.26 14.73 -21.63
N THR A 219 -5.52 14.36 -21.42
CA THR A 219 -5.97 12.98 -21.16
C THR A 219 -5.60 11.97 -22.26
N SER A 220 -5.42 12.44 -23.50
CA SER A 220 -4.96 11.59 -24.62
C SER A 220 -3.55 11.02 -24.40
N ASN A 221 -2.75 11.61 -23.51
CA ASN A 221 -1.43 11.12 -23.17
C ASN A 221 -1.51 10.21 -21.90
N PRO A 222 -1.08 8.93 -21.99
CA PRO A 222 -1.13 7.99 -20.87
C PRO A 222 -0.46 8.49 -19.58
N ILE A 223 0.60 9.29 -19.68
CA ILE A 223 1.31 9.82 -18.51
C ILE A 223 0.38 10.76 -17.73
N PHE A 224 -0.28 11.68 -18.42
CA PHE A 224 -1.20 12.62 -17.79
C PHE A 224 -2.44 11.91 -17.24
N LEU A 225 -2.94 10.87 -17.92
CA LEU A 225 -4.00 10.02 -17.36
C LEU A 225 -3.60 9.42 -16.01
N ASN A 226 -2.39 8.87 -15.89
CA ASN A 226 -1.91 8.29 -14.63
C ASN A 226 -1.71 9.35 -13.54
N ILE A 227 -1.17 10.53 -13.89
CA ILE A 227 -1.07 11.67 -12.99
C ILE A 227 -2.46 12.06 -12.49
N ASN A 228 -3.45 12.13 -13.38
CA ASN A 228 -4.81 12.50 -13.05
C ASN A 228 -5.43 11.54 -12.03
N ILE A 229 -5.34 10.24 -12.27
CA ILE A 229 -5.83 9.20 -11.35
C ILE A 229 -5.17 9.34 -9.98
N PHE A 230 -3.85 9.54 -9.93
CA PHE A 230 -3.14 9.68 -8.66
C PHE A 230 -3.49 10.98 -7.94
N MET A 231 -3.66 12.10 -8.64
CA MET A 231 -4.09 13.37 -8.04
C MET A 231 -5.52 13.30 -7.51
N PHE A 232 -6.44 12.65 -8.24
CA PHE A 232 -7.79 12.38 -7.73
C PHE A 232 -7.76 11.49 -6.49
N PHE A 233 -6.85 10.52 -6.41
CA PHE A 233 -6.65 9.76 -5.19
C PHE A 233 -6.15 10.64 -4.01
N LEU A 234 -5.25 11.60 -4.24
CA LEU A 234 -4.85 12.56 -3.18
C LEU A 234 -6.02 13.46 -2.76
N ALA A 235 -6.84 13.93 -3.70
CA ALA A 235 -8.06 14.67 -3.40
C ALA A 235 -9.07 13.81 -2.62
N PHE A 236 -9.21 12.54 -2.96
CA PHE A 236 -9.98 11.57 -2.18
C PHE A 236 -9.45 11.44 -0.75
N LEU A 237 -8.14 11.29 -0.55
CA LEU A 237 -7.53 11.21 0.80
C LEU A 237 -7.77 12.50 1.60
N GLN A 238 -7.72 13.67 0.95
CA GLN A 238 -8.08 14.93 1.57
C GLN A 238 -9.54 14.93 2.02
N GLY A 239 -10.48 14.53 1.15
CA GLY A 239 -11.89 14.45 1.49
C GLY A 239 -12.19 13.44 2.59
N PHE A 240 -11.50 12.29 2.58
CA PHE A 240 -11.54 11.31 3.65
C PHE A 240 -11.03 11.93 4.97
N SER A 241 -9.99 12.76 4.92
CA SER A 241 -9.48 13.49 6.08
C SER A 241 -10.50 14.49 6.63
N VAL A 242 -11.29 15.14 5.76
CA VAL A 242 -12.41 16.01 6.15
C VAL A 242 -13.53 15.21 6.82
N LEU A 243 -13.92 14.08 6.24
CA LEU A 243 -14.91 13.17 6.83
C LEU A 243 -14.46 12.74 8.23
N MET A 244 -13.23 12.27 8.37
CA MET A 244 -12.68 11.82 9.65
C MET A 244 -12.59 12.94 10.68
N TYR A 245 -12.29 14.18 10.26
CA TYR A 245 -12.32 15.35 11.13
C TYR A 245 -13.71 15.58 11.71
N TYR A 246 -14.76 15.66 10.88
CA TYR A 246 -16.12 15.90 11.36
C TYR A 246 -16.70 14.75 12.18
N LEU A 247 -16.30 13.50 11.88
CA LEU A 247 -16.65 12.36 12.73
C LEU A 247 -15.94 12.42 14.08
N SER A 248 -14.69 12.86 14.12
CA SER A 248 -13.97 12.98 15.39
C SER A 248 -14.50 14.11 16.28
N THR A 249 -15.04 15.19 15.71
CA THR A 249 -15.58 16.33 16.47
C THR A 249 -17.00 16.10 16.97
N LYS A 250 -17.85 15.39 16.22
CA LYS A 250 -19.25 15.11 16.61
C LYS A 250 -19.40 13.94 17.58
N GLY A 251 -18.37 13.13 17.78
CA GLY A 251 -18.37 12.02 18.74
C GLY A 251 -17.61 10.79 18.22
N ASN A 252 -16.85 10.13 19.09
CA ASN A 252 -15.98 9.02 18.69
C ASN A 252 -16.71 7.67 18.60
N SER A 253 -17.88 7.63 17.94
CA SER A 253 -18.60 6.37 17.73
C SER A 253 -17.84 5.49 16.75
N PHE A 254 -17.26 4.40 17.25
CA PHE A 254 -16.58 3.39 16.44
C PHE A 254 -17.51 2.81 15.37
N LEU A 255 -18.77 2.53 15.73
CA LEU A 255 -19.77 1.97 14.82
C LEU A 255 -20.06 2.91 13.63
N LEU A 256 -20.22 4.21 13.90
CA LEU A 256 -20.47 5.19 12.84
C LEU A 256 -19.28 5.30 11.87
N LYS A 257 -18.05 5.34 12.40
CA LYS A 257 -16.84 5.39 11.58
C LYS A 257 -16.71 4.14 10.72
N SER A 258 -16.91 2.96 11.30
CA SER A 258 -16.85 1.70 10.55
C SER A 258 -17.94 1.61 9.49
N PHE A 259 -19.17 2.03 9.78
CA PHE A 259 -20.27 2.07 8.81
C PHE A 259 -19.98 2.99 7.63
N LEU A 260 -19.45 4.20 7.88
CA LEU A 260 -19.10 5.13 6.80
C LEU A 260 -17.91 4.64 5.99
N ILE A 261 -16.91 4.03 6.62
CA ILE A 261 -15.80 3.39 5.91
C ILE A 261 -16.32 2.25 5.03
N PHE A 262 -17.23 1.42 5.55
CA PHE A 262 -17.88 0.37 4.76
C PHE A 262 -18.64 0.95 3.55
N LEU A 263 -19.37 2.04 3.73
CA LEU A 263 -20.12 2.69 2.65
C LEU A 263 -19.21 3.22 1.53
N ILE A 264 -17.99 3.67 1.84
CA ILE A 264 -16.99 4.10 0.84
C ILE A 264 -16.68 2.97 -0.16
N PHE A 265 -16.64 1.72 0.30
CA PHE A 265 -16.32 0.56 -0.54
C PHE A 265 -17.54 0.00 -1.29
N ILE A 266 -18.74 0.10 -0.71
CA ILE A 266 -19.94 -0.52 -1.27
C ILE A 266 -20.73 0.42 -2.18
N PHE A 267 -20.65 1.74 -1.95
CA PHE A 267 -21.44 2.71 -2.69
C PHE A 267 -20.55 3.62 -3.56
N PRO A 268 -20.40 3.32 -4.87
CA PRO A 268 -19.47 4.02 -5.78
C PRO A 268 -19.58 5.56 -5.82
N PRO A 269 -20.75 6.19 -5.60
CA PRO A 269 -20.83 7.64 -5.53
C PRO A 269 -20.05 8.27 -4.36
N VAL A 270 -19.80 7.53 -3.27
CA VAL A 270 -19.15 8.08 -2.07
C VAL A 270 -17.71 8.52 -2.32
N PRO A 271 -16.82 7.71 -2.93
CA PRO A 271 -15.50 8.18 -3.35
C PRO A 271 -15.53 9.47 -4.16
N ILE A 272 -16.47 9.62 -5.09
CA ILE A 272 -16.61 10.83 -5.92
C ILE A 272 -16.97 12.05 -5.06
N ILE A 273 -17.93 11.90 -4.15
CA ILE A 273 -18.30 12.96 -3.19
C ILE A 273 -17.09 13.35 -2.33
N LEU A 274 -16.28 12.38 -1.89
CA LEU A 274 -15.07 12.65 -1.11
C LEU A 274 -14.01 13.38 -1.93
N ILE A 275 -13.81 13.04 -3.22
CA ILE A 275 -12.90 13.80 -4.09
C ILE A 275 -13.31 15.27 -4.16
N LEU A 276 -14.60 15.53 -4.44
CA LEU A 276 -15.13 16.89 -4.51
C LEU A 276 -14.97 17.62 -3.18
N LEU A 277 -15.32 16.97 -2.07
CA LEU A 277 -15.15 17.52 -0.72
C LEU A 277 -13.69 17.84 -0.42
N GLY A 278 -12.76 16.98 -0.82
CA GLY A 278 -11.33 17.18 -0.63
C GLY A 278 -10.82 18.37 -1.43
N MET A 279 -11.21 18.48 -2.70
CA MET A 279 -10.88 19.64 -3.53
C MET A 279 -11.41 20.93 -2.92
N LEU A 280 -12.67 20.95 -2.46
CA LEU A 280 -13.25 22.12 -1.81
C LEU A 280 -12.52 22.48 -0.51
N ASP A 281 -12.20 21.52 0.34
CA ASP A 281 -11.48 21.77 1.60
C ASP A 281 -10.07 22.34 1.40
N MET A 282 -9.38 21.98 0.30
CA MET A 282 -8.07 22.56 -0.05
C MET A 282 -8.13 24.07 -0.30
N TRP A 283 -9.25 24.57 -0.80
CA TRP A 283 -9.42 25.99 -1.15
C TRP A 283 -10.18 26.79 -0.10
N PHE A 284 -11.19 26.19 0.52
CA PHE A 284 -12.07 26.84 1.47
C PHE A 284 -11.74 26.55 2.94
N ASN A 285 -10.81 25.62 3.21
CA ASN A 285 -10.38 25.24 4.57
C ASN A 285 -11.56 25.00 5.51
N PHE A 286 -12.42 24.02 5.17
CA PHE A 286 -13.62 23.73 5.96
C PHE A 286 -13.29 23.31 7.40
N ARG A 287 -12.11 22.73 7.62
CA ARG A 287 -11.63 22.35 8.96
C ARG A 287 -10.97 23.49 9.74
N LYS A 288 -10.83 24.69 9.17
CA LYS A 288 -10.22 25.90 9.75
C LYS A 288 -8.85 25.64 10.42
N GLN A 289 -8.02 24.80 9.83
CA GLN A 289 -6.70 24.48 10.39
C GLN A 289 -5.64 25.47 9.89
N THR A 290 -4.72 25.87 10.78
CA THR A 290 -3.70 26.91 10.52
C THR A 290 -2.47 26.41 9.77
N ASN A 291 -2.27 25.09 9.69
CA ASN A 291 -1.07 24.46 9.13
C ASN A 291 -1.27 23.91 7.71
N GLN A 292 -2.09 24.56 6.88
CA GLN A 292 -2.30 24.13 5.49
C GLN A 292 -1.06 24.46 4.63
N PRO A 293 -0.43 23.46 3.97
CA PRO A 293 0.59 23.71 2.96
C PRO A 293 -0.05 24.39 1.73
N GLY A 294 0.65 25.39 1.18
CA GLY A 294 0.29 26.03 -0.09
C GLY A 294 0.29 25.04 -1.24
#